data_AF-A0A074RS95-F1
#
_entry.id   AF-A0A074RS95-F1
#
_cell.length_a   1.000
_cell.length_b   1.000
_cell.length_c   1.000
_cell.angle_alpha   90.00
_cell.angle_beta   90.00
_cell.angle_gamma   90.00
#
_symmetry.space_group_name_H-M   'P 1'
#
loop_
_entity.id
_entity.type
_entity.pdbx_description
1 polymer ?
#
loop_
_entity_poly.entity_id
_entity_poly.type
_entity_poly.pdbx_seq_one_letter_code
_entity_poly.pdbx_strand_id
1 'polypeptide(L)'
;MDQSAPASARPVVIGDILSFDTQPDRDEDIMECTVNWKQDGNDRSDKYMVFKAKNVTAGDTNSLVPVFVQTSYYDKDFGNARGVVEFTITDAWQFGQRDETGADRFVILHNQDNKPYQHRFVAGWLTKLATTAHGAASAAGYARYADSIDALGKSYLGDYLHPYAPLIVESGDVLLVPSKLPWFSFGNKKTITWRQNLSQRTAEYYSFTVVNTTQSLSFCFLMFSVEFTQYFAEGQDVVFFIQKELWDSDSTADNHISKIATKNANGYYELKMDVKSQYGQVDKTGKGRWVVYHDKGRTPFQHRFVKSLVHNTVESAVQAQAVAGYLGIKVGGGVDFKEIVKLAEDTFGDYLHTFN
;
A
#
# COMPACT_ATOMS: atom_id res chain seq x y z
N MET A 1 0.47 -32.33 -16.37
CA MET A 1 1.36 -31.76 -15.32
C MET A 1 1.51 -30.29 -15.66
N ASP A 2 0.74 -29.47 -14.98
CA ASP A 2 0.64 -28.03 -15.23
C ASP A 2 1.75 -27.35 -14.43
N GLN A 3 2.93 -27.18 -15.03
CA GLN A 3 4.02 -26.46 -14.39
C GLN A 3 3.71 -24.98 -14.50
N SER A 4 3.10 -24.43 -13.45
CA SER A 4 2.89 -23.00 -13.29
C SER A 4 4.19 -22.25 -13.55
N ALA A 5 4.20 -21.34 -14.53
CA ALA A 5 5.33 -20.45 -14.72
C ALA A 5 5.63 -19.69 -13.41
N PRO A 6 6.90 -19.55 -13.01
CA PRO A 6 7.27 -18.94 -11.74
C PRO A 6 6.76 -17.48 -11.68
N ALA A 7 6.32 -17.02 -10.51
CA ALA A 7 6.11 -15.59 -10.26
C ALA A 7 7.47 -14.89 -10.05
N SER A 8 7.49 -13.55 -10.11
CA SER A 8 8.71 -12.78 -9.76
C SER A 8 9.22 -13.22 -8.40
N ALA A 9 10.55 -13.25 -8.21
CA ALA A 9 11.16 -13.72 -6.97
C ALA A 9 10.66 -12.97 -5.72
N ARG A 10 10.21 -11.72 -5.88
CA ARG A 10 9.56 -10.91 -4.85
C ARG A 10 8.68 -9.82 -5.48
N PRO A 11 7.76 -9.20 -4.71
CA PRO A 11 7.02 -8.03 -5.17
C PRO A 11 7.96 -6.89 -5.61
N VAL A 12 7.52 -6.15 -6.63
CA VAL A 12 8.22 -4.96 -7.14
C VAL A 12 8.18 -3.84 -6.09
N VAL A 13 9.31 -3.16 -5.88
CA VAL A 13 9.43 -2.02 -4.95
C VAL A 13 10.14 -0.83 -5.61
N ILE A 14 10.08 0.36 -4.99
CA ILE A 14 10.88 1.52 -5.43
C ILE A 14 12.36 1.12 -5.55
N GLY A 15 12.99 1.60 -6.62
CA GLY A 15 14.40 1.38 -6.92
C GLY A 15 14.67 0.08 -7.66
N ASP A 16 13.66 -0.77 -7.85
CA ASP A 16 13.78 -1.90 -8.77
C ASP A 16 13.95 -1.39 -10.20
N ILE A 17 14.84 -2.06 -10.93
CA ILE A 17 15.03 -1.86 -12.36
C ILE A 17 14.25 -2.96 -13.06
N LEU A 18 13.28 -2.54 -13.87
CA LEU A 18 12.51 -3.43 -14.73
C LEU A 18 13.00 -3.31 -16.17
N SER A 19 12.92 -4.40 -16.92
CA SER A 19 13.29 -4.42 -18.34
C SER A 19 12.21 -5.06 -19.21
N PHE A 20 11.95 -4.51 -20.39
CA PHE A 20 11.10 -5.12 -21.41
C PHE A 20 11.64 -4.82 -22.81
N ASP A 21 11.22 -5.60 -23.79
CA ASP A 21 11.53 -5.35 -25.20
C ASP A 21 10.44 -4.46 -25.82
N THR A 22 10.83 -3.33 -26.41
CA THR A 22 9.88 -2.43 -27.10
C THR A 22 9.46 -2.97 -28.47
N GLN A 23 10.11 -4.01 -28.98
CA GLN A 23 9.84 -4.64 -30.26
C GLN A 23 9.79 -6.18 -30.10
N PRO A 24 8.88 -6.71 -29.26
CA PRO A 24 8.84 -8.14 -29.02
C PRO A 24 8.42 -8.89 -30.30
N ASP A 25 8.87 -10.15 -30.42
CA ASP A 25 8.54 -11.01 -31.57
C ASP A 25 7.04 -11.29 -31.72
N ARG A 26 6.26 -11.11 -30.64
CA ARG A 26 4.82 -11.36 -30.62
C ARG A 26 4.06 -10.11 -30.19
N ASP A 27 3.05 -9.76 -30.98
CA ASP A 27 2.14 -8.63 -30.70
C ASP A 27 1.39 -8.76 -29.37
N GLU A 28 1.31 -9.96 -28.78
CA GLU A 28 0.67 -10.18 -27.47
C GLU A 28 1.56 -9.84 -26.26
N ASP A 29 2.86 -9.66 -26.47
CA ASP A 29 3.80 -9.31 -25.41
C ASP A 29 3.82 -7.79 -25.14
N ILE A 30 3.29 -6.99 -26.06
CA ILE A 30 2.99 -5.57 -25.89
C ILE A 30 1.68 -5.19 -26.57
N MET A 31 0.70 -4.72 -25.79
CA MET A 31 -0.63 -4.42 -26.32
C MET A 31 -1.13 -3.07 -25.86
N GLU A 32 -2.05 -2.47 -26.60
CA GLU A 32 -2.86 -1.36 -26.11
C GLU A 32 -4.18 -1.90 -25.53
N CYS A 33 -4.55 -1.48 -24.32
CA CYS A 33 -5.88 -1.68 -23.74
C CYS A 33 -6.51 -0.35 -23.32
N THR A 34 -7.84 -0.33 -23.25
CA THR A 34 -8.60 0.79 -22.69
C THR A 34 -9.05 0.43 -21.29
N VAL A 35 -8.71 1.28 -20.32
CA VAL A 35 -9.18 1.15 -18.94
C VAL A 35 -10.32 2.14 -18.75
N ASN A 36 -11.48 1.63 -18.33
CA ASN A 36 -12.68 2.43 -18.04
C ASN A 36 -12.94 2.45 -16.53
N TRP A 37 -13.24 3.59 -15.95
CA TRP A 37 -13.57 3.74 -14.53
C TRP A 37 -14.59 4.85 -14.28
N LYS A 38 -15.08 4.95 -13.05
CA LYS A 38 -15.91 6.06 -12.58
C LYS A 38 -15.14 6.92 -11.60
N GLN A 39 -15.24 8.23 -11.75
CA GLN A 39 -14.63 9.21 -10.86
C GLN A 39 -15.49 10.48 -10.85
N ASP A 40 -15.80 10.98 -9.66
CA ASP A 40 -16.66 12.16 -9.46
C ASP A 40 -18.03 12.03 -10.14
N GLY A 41 -18.60 10.82 -10.12
CA GLY A 41 -19.88 10.51 -10.79
C GLY A 41 -19.82 10.43 -12.32
N ASN A 42 -18.66 10.73 -12.92
CA ASN A 42 -18.48 10.70 -14.36
C ASN A 42 -17.79 9.42 -14.82
N ASP A 43 -18.19 8.91 -15.99
CA ASP A 43 -17.45 7.86 -16.68
C ASP A 43 -16.16 8.44 -17.26
N ARG A 44 -15.06 7.75 -17.01
CA ARG A 44 -13.72 8.09 -17.49
C ARG A 44 -13.14 6.89 -18.22
N SER A 45 -12.27 7.17 -19.18
CA SER A 45 -11.55 6.14 -19.92
C SER A 45 -10.21 6.67 -20.38
N ASP A 46 -9.21 5.81 -20.42
CA ASP A 46 -7.91 6.15 -20.99
C ASP A 46 -7.24 4.90 -21.58
N LYS A 47 -6.24 5.11 -22.41
CA LYS A 47 -5.49 4.07 -23.11
C LYS A 47 -4.18 3.80 -22.40
N TYR A 48 -3.82 2.53 -22.34
CA TYR A 48 -2.61 2.04 -21.69
C TYR A 48 -1.91 1.04 -22.59
N MET A 49 -0.61 1.19 -22.71
CA MET A 49 0.28 0.13 -23.16
C MET A 49 0.48 -0.84 -22.01
N VAL A 50 0.26 -2.13 -22.26
CA VAL A 50 0.42 -3.22 -21.30
C VAL A 50 1.41 -4.23 -21.84
N PHE A 51 2.38 -4.58 -21.01
CA PHE A 51 3.44 -5.52 -21.34
C PHE A 51 3.93 -6.23 -20.07
N LYS A 52 4.78 -7.24 -20.25
CA LYS A 52 5.48 -7.89 -19.15
C LYS A 52 6.92 -7.42 -19.09
N ALA A 53 7.37 -7.09 -17.90
CA ALA A 53 8.75 -6.79 -17.62
C ALA A 53 9.41 -7.85 -16.75
N LYS A 54 10.73 -7.97 -16.90
CA LYS A 54 11.62 -8.69 -16.00
C LYS A 54 12.06 -7.75 -14.88
N ASN A 55 12.04 -8.21 -13.63
CA ASN A 55 12.68 -7.47 -12.54
C ASN A 55 14.18 -7.82 -12.50
N VAL A 56 14.99 -6.96 -13.13
CA VAL A 56 16.45 -7.12 -13.24
C VAL A 56 17.07 -7.12 -11.85
N THR A 57 16.63 -6.21 -10.97
CA THR A 57 17.12 -6.11 -9.58
C THR A 57 16.81 -7.34 -8.74
N ALA A 58 15.66 -7.99 -8.97
CA ALA A 58 15.30 -9.24 -8.29
C ALA A 58 15.96 -10.49 -8.90
N GLY A 59 16.67 -10.35 -10.03
CA GLY A 59 17.30 -11.46 -10.73
C GLY A 59 16.32 -12.35 -11.50
N ASP A 60 15.13 -11.84 -11.84
CA ASP A 60 14.14 -12.61 -12.60
C ASP A 60 14.73 -13.02 -13.95
N THR A 61 14.51 -14.26 -14.38
CA THR A 61 14.96 -14.73 -15.70
C THR A 61 13.88 -14.60 -16.77
N ASN A 62 12.63 -14.44 -16.36
CA ASN A 62 11.46 -14.33 -17.24
C ASN A 62 10.74 -13.00 -17.03
N SER A 63 10.02 -12.53 -18.05
CA SER A 63 9.14 -11.36 -17.93
C SER A 63 7.86 -11.76 -17.19
N LEU A 64 7.76 -11.37 -15.92
CA LEU A 64 6.73 -11.87 -14.98
C LEU A 64 5.88 -10.76 -14.37
N VAL A 65 6.36 -9.52 -14.42
CA VAL A 65 5.70 -8.35 -13.81
C VAL A 65 4.80 -7.70 -14.87
N PRO A 66 3.47 -7.65 -14.68
CA PRO A 66 2.61 -6.85 -15.54
C PRO A 66 2.88 -5.36 -15.31
N VAL A 67 3.03 -4.62 -16.41
CA VAL A 67 3.29 -3.19 -16.42
C VAL A 67 2.23 -2.53 -17.28
N PHE A 68 1.62 -1.47 -16.76
CA PHE A 68 0.68 -0.63 -17.47
C PHE A 68 1.26 0.79 -17.56
N VAL A 69 1.33 1.34 -18.76
CA VAL A 69 1.80 2.71 -18.98
C VAL A 69 0.75 3.42 -19.79
N GLN A 70 0.18 4.51 -19.28
CA GLN A 70 -0.75 5.34 -20.04
C GLN A 70 -0.08 5.76 -21.35
N THR A 71 -0.78 5.66 -22.48
CA THR A 71 -0.16 5.78 -23.81
C THR A 71 0.63 7.08 -23.98
N SER A 72 0.16 8.20 -23.42
CA SER A 72 0.88 9.48 -23.44
C SER A 72 2.22 9.46 -22.71
N TYR A 73 2.33 8.71 -21.61
CA TYR A 73 3.59 8.47 -20.90
C TYR A 73 4.46 7.47 -21.66
N TYR A 74 3.85 6.45 -22.25
CA TYR A 74 4.58 5.45 -23.05
C TYR A 74 5.28 6.09 -24.25
N ASP A 75 4.54 6.88 -25.04
CA ASP A 75 5.08 7.54 -26.23
C ASP A 75 6.23 8.48 -25.88
N LYS A 76 6.11 9.18 -24.75
CA LYS A 76 7.11 10.11 -24.24
C LYS A 76 8.38 9.37 -23.77
N ASP A 77 8.23 8.34 -22.95
CA ASP A 77 9.35 7.73 -22.23
C ASP A 77 9.96 6.53 -22.98
N PHE A 78 9.17 5.84 -23.82
CA PHE A 78 9.55 4.59 -24.50
C PHE A 78 9.31 4.61 -26.01
N GLY A 79 8.48 5.50 -26.55
CA GLY A 79 8.03 5.46 -27.96
C GLY A 79 9.14 5.54 -29.02
N ASN A 80 10.30 6.10 -28.67
CA ASN A 80 11.48 6.18 -29.57
C ASN A 80 12.53 5.09 -29.30
N ALA A 81 12.36 4.28 -28.26
CA ALA A 81 13.34 3.29 -27.87
C ALA A 81 13.20 2.01 -28.72
N ARG A 82 14.32 1.34 -28.97
CA ARG A 82 14.39 0.11 -29.78
C ARG A 82 15.08 -1.00 -29.00
N GLY A 83 14.47 -2.18 -29.02
CA GLY A 83 14.96 -3.36 -28.31
C GLY A 83 14.68 -3.30 -26.82
N VAL A 84 15.52 -3.97 -26.03
CA VAL A 84 15.37 -4.06 -24.58
C VAL A 84 15.69 -2.72 -23.93
N VAL A 85 14.73 -2.20 -23.17
CA VAL A 85 14.86 -0.99 -22.36
C VAL A 85 14.77 -1.33 -20.88
N GLU A 86 15.52 -0.59 -20.07
CA GLU A 86 15.46 -0.64 -18.61
C GLU A 86 14.87 0.65 -18.05
N PHE A 87 14.06 0.53 -17.01
CA PHE A 87 13.48 1.67 -16.31
C PHE A 87 13.43 1.41 -14.81
N THR A 88 13.59 2.47 -14.02
CA THR A 88 13.56 2.40 -12.55
C THR A 88 12.15 2.68 -12.05
N ILE A 89 11.68 1.88 -11.09
CA ILE A 89 10.45 2.15 -10.34
C ILE A 89 10.71 3.29 -9.37
N THR A 90 10.11 4.45 -9.64
CA THR A 90 10.16 5.66 -8.81
C THR A 90 8.84 5.88 -8.07
N ASP A 91 8.73 6.98 -7.34
CA ASP A 91 7.51 7.46 -6.70
C ASP A 91 6.42 7.95 -7.67
N ALA A 92 6.77 8.16 -8.94
CA ALA A 92 5.79 8.47 -10.01
C ALA A 92 4.90 7.26 -10.35
N TRP A 93 5.36 6.05 -10.04
CA TRP A 93 4.62 4.83 -10.29
C TRP A 93 3.58 4.59 -9.18
N GLN A 94 2.52 3.88 -9.55
CA GLN A 94 1.59 3.26 -8.62
C GLN A 94 1.61 1.74 -8.81
N PHE A 95 0.95 1.01 -7.91
CA PHE A 95 0.81 -0.44 -8.05
C PHE A 95 -0.57 -0.94 -7.65
N GLY A 96 -0.97 -2.07 -8.25
CA GLY A 96 -2.03 -2.92 -7.76
C GLY A 96 -1.46 -4.25 -7.29
N GLN A 97 -2.18 -4.95 -6.42
CA GLN A 97 -1.80 -6.26 -5.88
C GLN A 97 -3.03 -7.04 -5.41
N ARG A 98 -2.92 -8.38 -5.41
CA ARG A 98 -4.05 -9.26 -5.03
C ARG A 98 -4.38 -9.20 -3.55
N ASP A 99 -3.34 -9.12 -2.74
CA ASP A 99 -3.42 -9.18 -1.30
C ASP A 99 -2.25 -8.38 -0.71
N GLU A 100 -2.27 -8.21 0.61
CA GLU A 100 -1.34 -7.36 1.35
C GLU A 100 0.13 -7.75 1.12
N THR A 101 0.42 -8.98 0.68
CA THR A 101 1.80 -9.47 0.47
C THR A 101 2.48 -8.92 -0.75
N GLY A 102 1.73 -8.25 -1.62
CA GLY A 102 2.22 -7.92 -2.95
C GLY A 102 2.19 -9.10 -3.91
N ALA A 103 1.47 -10.18 -3.59
CA ALA A 103 1.20 -11.23 -4.55
C ALA A 103 0.54 -10.66 -5.81
N ASP A 104 1.03 -11.10 -6.97
CA ASP A 104 0.60 -10.61 -8.28
C ASP A 104 0.71 -9.09 -8.46
N ARG A 105 1.65 -8.44 -7.75
CA ARG A 105 1.88 -6.99 -7.89
C ARG A 105 2.17 -6.62 -9.34
N PHE A 106 1.43 -5.64 -9.83
CA PHE A 106 1.64 -5.01 -11.12
C PHE A 106 1.86 -3.51 -10.92
N VAL A 107 2.60 -2.90 -11.85
CA VAL A 107 2.98 -1.49 -11.74
C VAL A 107 2.36 -0.66 -12.85
N ILE A 108 2.09 0.60 -12.52
CA ILE A 108 1.32 1.50 -13.37
C ILE A 108 2.00 2.86 -13.39
N LEU A 109 2.22 3.39 -14.60
CA LEU A 109 2.67 4.76 -14.82
C LEU A 109 1.59 5.51 -15.59
N HIS A 110 1.00 6.53 -14.96
CA HIS A 110 -0.08 7.32 -15.54
C HIS A 110 -0.25 8.66 -14.82
N ASN A 111 -1.19 9.47 -15.30
CA ASN A 111 -1.65 10.64 -14.56
C ASN A 111 -2.27 10.23 -13.21
N GLN A 112 -1.63 10.65 -12.12
CA GLN A 112 -2.06 10.34 -10.74
C GLN A 112 -3.38 11.02 -10.33
N ASP A 113 -3.88 11.98 -11.11
CA ASP A 113 -5.23 12.53 -10.93
C ASP A 113 -6.33 11.52 -11.29
N ASN A 114 -5.99 10.51 -12.09
CA ASN A 114 -6.89 9.41 -12.41
C ASN A 114 -6.91 8.41 -11.25
N LYS A 115 -8.11 8.05 -10.78
CA LYS A 115 -8.30 7.13 -9.65
C LYS A 115 -9.04 5.84 -10.06
N PRO A 116 -8.57 5.11 -11.08
CA PRO A 116 -9.13 3.80 -11.40
C PRO A 116 -8.86 2.81 -10.26
N TYR A 117 -9.86 2.01 -9.93
CA TYR A 117 -9.67 0.85 -9.06
C TYR A 117 -8.75 -0.18 -9.71
N GLN A 118 -7.96 -0.89 -8.92
CA GLN A 118 -6.96 -1.84 -9.42
C GLN A 118 -7.53 -2.94 -10.32
N HIS A 119 -8.74 -3.45 -10.02
CA HIS A 119 -9.40 -4.49 -10.84
C HIS A 119 -9.66 -4.06 -12.29
N ARG A 120 -9.71 -2.75 -12.59
CA ARG A 120 -9.99 -2.24 -13.95
C ARG A 120 -8.84 -2.52 -14.92
N PHE A 121 -7.61 -2.52 -14.44
CA PHE A 121 -6.43 -2.80 -15.26
C PHE A 121 -6.36 -4.26 -15.68
N VAL A 122 -6.57 -5.16 -14.72
CA VAL A 122 -6.54 -6.60 -15.00
C VAL A 122 -7.69 -7.02 -15.92
N ALA A 123 -8.91 -6.49 -15.68
CA ALA A 123 -10.06 -6.75 -16.53
C ALA A 123 -9.86 -6.22 -17.97
N GLY A 124 -9.35 -5.00 -18.13
CA GLY A 124 -9.11 -4.40 -19.44
C GLY A 124 -8.07 -5.16 -20.25
N TRP A 125 -6.98 -5.58 -19.61
CA TRP A 125 -5.93 -6.38 -20.24
C TRP A 125 -6.43 -7.76 -20.69
N LEU A 126 -7.13 -8.48 -19.83
CA LEU A 126 -7.66 -9.82 -20.16
C LEU A 126 -8.69 -9.77 -21.29
N THR A 127 -9.56 -8.76 -21.28
CA THR A 127 -10.53 -8.54 -22.37
C THR A 127 -9.82 -8.37 -23.72
N LYS A 128 -8.68 -7.67 -23.73
CA LYS A 128 -7.88 -7.46 -24.95
C LYS A 128 -7.19 -8.75 -25.41
N LEU A 129 -6.64 -9.53 -24.48
CA LEU A 129 -6.04 -10.84 -24.78
C LEU A 129 -7.08 -11.81 -25.39
N ALA A 130 -8.28 -11.87 -24.82
CA ALA A 130 -9.35 -12.76 -25.28
C ALA A 130 -9.89 -12.42 -26.68
N THR A 131 -9.79 -11.15 -27.11
CA THR A 131 -10.35 -10.67 -28.38
C THR A 131 -9.36 -10.68 -29.55
N THR A 132 -8.08 -10.98 -29.31
CA THR A 132 -7.05 -11.06 -30.37
C THR A 132 -7.05 -12.47 -31.00
N ALA A 133 -6.85 -12.60 -32.32
CA ALA A 133 -7.12 -13.81 -33.13
C ALA A 133 -6.36 -15.11 -32.73
N HIS A 134 -5.37 -15.03 -31.83
CA HIS A 134 -4.66 -16.18 -31.22
C HIS A 134 -5.12 -16.48 -29.77
N GLY A 135 -6.23 -15.86 -29.35
CA GLY A 135 -6.60 -15.61 -27.95
C GLY A 135 -6.82 -16.83 -27.06
N ALA A 136 -7.15 -18.02 -27.58
CA ALA A 136 -7.43 -19.18 -26.71
C ALA A 136 -6.15 -19.79 -26.10
N ALA A 137 -5.08 -19.93 -26.87
CA ALA A 137 -3.81 -20.50 -26.40
C ALA A 137 -3.02 -19.50 -25.56
N SER A 138 -3.01 -18.23 -25.98
CA SER A 138 -2.40 -17.15 -25.22
C SER A 138 -3.14 -16.95 -23.90
N ALA A 139 -4.48 -16.81 -23.90
CA ALA A 139 -5.27 -16.73 -22.67
C ALA A 139 -5.12 -17.97 -21.76
N ALA A 140 -4.89 -19.16 -22.32
CA ALA A 140 -4.56 -20.36 -21.54
C ALA A 140 -3.16 -20.29 -20.90
N GLY A 141 -2.15 -19.70 -21.56
CA GLY A 141 -0.88 -19.33 -20.91
C GLY A 141 -1.05 -18.23 -19.83
N TYR A 142 -2.16 -17.50 -19.88
CA TYR A 142 -2.62 -16.56 -18.87
C TYR A 142 -3.69 -17.16 -17.95
N ALA A 143 -3.84 -18.50 -17.87
CA ALA A 143 -4.92 -19.17 -17.15
C ALA A 143 -5.10 -18.69 -15.71
N ARG A 144 -4.02 -18.33 -14.97
CA ARG A 144 -4.15 -17.74 -13.62
C ARG A 144 -4.88 -16.39 -13.58
N TYR A 145 -4.78 -15.59 -14.64
CA TYR A 145 -5.48 -14.32 -14.80
C TYR A 145 -6.89 -14.52 -15.40
N ALA A 146 -7.10 -15.58 -16.19
CA ALA A 146 -8.40 -15.91 -16.77
C ALA A 146 -9.34 -16.66 -15.78
N ASP A 147 -8.83 -17.64 -15.02
CA ASP A 147 -9.51 -18.29 -13.88
C ASP A 147 -9.91 -17.28 -12.80
N SER A 148 -9.21 -16.16 -12.79
CA SER A 148 -9.51 -15.07 -11.91
C SER A 148 -10.53 -14.10 -12.46
N ILE A 149 -11.22 -14.29 -13.59
CA ILE A 149 -12.37 -13.39 -13.87
C ILE A 149 -13.47 -13.52 -12.78
N ASP A 150 -13.65 -14.71 -12.20
CA ASP A 150 -14.60 -14.96 -11.09
C ASP A 150 -13.97 -14.73 -9.69
N ALA A 151 -12.63 -14.78 -9.58
CA ALA A 151 -11.87 -14.60 -8.32
C ALA A 151 -11.14 -13.24 -8.16
N LEU A 152 -10.75 -12.58 -9.26
CA LEU A 152 -10.26 -11.18 -9.39
C LEU A 152 -11.34 -10.22 -8.95
N GLY A 153 -12.61 -10.53 -9.24
CA GLY A 153 -13.71 -9.83 -8.63
C GLY A 153 -13.53 -9.84 -7.11
N LYS A 154 -13.55 -11.00 -6.47
CA LYS A 154 -13.59 -11.04 -4.99
C LYS A 154 -12.31 -10.54 -4.29
N SER A 155 -11.13 -10.60 -4.93
CA SER A 155 -9.85 -10.22 -4.31
C SER A 155 -9.36 -8.81 -4.64
N TYR A 156 -9.75 -8.22 -5.78
CA TYR A 156 -9.33 -6.87 -6.19
C TYR A 156 -10.49 -5.84 -6.19
N LEU A 157 -11.72 -6.25 -5.86
CA LEU A 157 -12.86 -5.33 -5.77
C LEU A 157 -12.73 -4.44 -4.53
N GLY A 158 -12.66 -3.13 -4.76
CA GLY A 158 -12.80 -2.10 -3.72
C GLY A 158 -11.57 -1.21 -3.54
N ASP A 159 -10.39 -1.65 -3.99
CA ASP A 159 -9.16 -0.91 -3.71
C ASP A 159 -8.72 -0.04 -4.88
N TYR A 160 -8.27 1.17 -4.54
CA TYR A 160 -7.57 2.05 -5.46
C TYR A 160 -6.14 1.55 -5.67
N LEU A 161 -5.47 2.13 -6.66
CA LEU A 161 -4.04 1.94 -6.83
C LEU A 161 -3.27 2.51 -5.64
N HIS A 162 -2.20 1.82 -5.25
CA HIS A 162 -1.35 2.24 -4.15
C HIS A 162 -0.20 3.12 -4.65
N PRO A 163 0.08 4.27 -4.02
CA PRO A 163 1.27 5.04 -4.31
C PRO A 163 2.51 4.35 -3.74
N TYR A 164 3.66 4.56 -4.39
CA TYR A 164 4.95 4.12 -3.88
C TYR A 164 5.63 5.16 -2.97
N ALA A 165 5.10 6.38 -2.90
CA ALA A 165 5.70 7.48 -2.14
C ALA A 165 5.93 7.11 -0.66
N PRO A 166 7.07 7.52 -0.07
CA PRO A 166 7.35 7.26 1.33
C PRO A 166 6.31 7.95 2.20
N LEU A 167 5.69 7.15 3.05
CA LEU A 167 4.64 7.61 3.94
C LEU A 167 5.28 8.43 5.06
N ILE A 168 5.38 9.76 4.91
CA ILE A 168 5.98 10.63 5.94
C ILE A 168 4.86 11.41 6.60
N VAL A 169 4.38 10.98 7.76
CA VAL A 169 3.53 11.85 8.59
C VAL A 169 4.38 12.95 9.21
N GLU A 170 3.98 14.21 9.10
CA GLU A 170 4.70 15.36 9.65
C GLU A 170 3.93 16.06 10.78
N SER A 171 4.63 16.92 11.51
CA SER A 171 3.99 17.80 12.50
C SER A 171 3.05 18.76 11.79
N GLY A 172 1.82 18.88 12.27
CA GLY A 172 0.77 19.68 11.64
C GLY A 172 -0.17 18.90 10.72
N ASP A 173 0.18 17.66 10.33
CA ASP A 173 -0.69 16.79 9.55
C ASP A 173 -1.99 16.45 10.27
N VAL A 174 -3.03 16.08 9.54
CA VAL A 174 -4.33 15.70 10.10
C VAL A 174 -4.64 14.27 9.66
N LEU A 175 -4.80 13.39 10.64
CA LEU A 175 -5.20 12.00 10.42
C LEU A 175 -6.69 11.83 10.68
N LEU A 176 -7.39 11.12 9.80
CA LEU A 176 -8.79 10.74 10.00
C LEU A 176 -8.89 9.41 10.76
N VAL A 177 -9.19 9.51 12.04
CA VAL A 177 -9.28 8.35 12.93
C VAL A 177 -10.76 7.96 13.10
N PRO A 178 -11.20 6.75 12.73
CA PRO A 178 -12.62 6.40 12.64
C PRO A 178 -13.28 6.31 14.01
N SER A 179 -14.26 7.14 14.37
CA SER A 179 -14.79 7.18 15.75
C SER A 179 -15.37 5.87 16.32
N LYS A 180 -15.60 4.88 15.46
CA LYS A 180 -15.88 3.49 15.80
C LYS A 180 -15.02 2.62 14.91
N LEU A 181 -14.35 1.63 15.49
CA LEU A 181 -13.69 0.61 14.68
C LEU A 181 -14.77 -0.23 14.01
N PRO A 182 -14.70 -0.45 12.69
CA PRO A 182 -15.60 -1.39 12.02
C PRO A 182 -15.53 -2.74 12.73
N TRP A 183 -16.68 -3.40 12.91
CA TRP A 183 -16.76 -4.68 13.62
C TRP A 183 -15.94 -5.80 12.94
N PHE A 184 -15.61 -5.66 11.65
CA PHE A 184 -14.71 -6.55 10.93
C PHE A 184 -13.26 -6.05 10.91
N SER A 185 -13.05 -4.75 11.10
CA SER A 185 -11.74 -4.13 11.28
C SER A 185 -11.43 -4.04 12.76
N PHE A 186 -11.62 -5.12 13.53
CA PHE A 186 -11.11 -5.19 14.91
C PHE A 186 -9.65 -4.76 14.85
N GLY A 187 -9.38 -3.50 15.16
CA GLY A 187 -8.04 -2.96 15.21
C GLY A 187 -7.30 -3.92 16.10
N ASN A 188 -6.33 -4.63 15.53
CA ASN A 188 -5.82 -5.84 16.14
C ASN A 188 -5.31 -5.45 17.51
N LYS A 189 -6.05 -5.78 18.57
CA LYS A 189 -5.70 -5.31 19.91
C LYS A 189 -4.33 -5.90 20.22
N LYS A 190 -3.34 -5.03 20.40
CA LYS A 190 -1.95 -5.39 20.63
C LYS A 190 -1.63 -5.19 22.09
N THR A 191 -1.02 -6.20 22.71
CA THR A 191 -0.39 -6.04 24.01
C THR A 191 1.07 -5.67 23.79
N ILE A 192 1.43 -4.43 24.08
CA ILE A 192 2.81 -3.95 24.00
C ILE A 192 3.45 -4.14 25.36
N THR A 193 4.57 -4.88 25.40
CA THR A 193 5.36 -5.13 26.62
C THR A 193 6.72 -4.45 26.49
N TRP A 194 7.13 -3.67 27.49
CA TRP A 194 8.42 -2.99 27.52
C TRP A 194 9.03 -2.96 28.93
N ARG A 195 10.26 -2.46 29.06
CA ARG A 195 10.91 -2.21 30.36
C ARG A 195 11.05 -0.71 30.58
N GLN A 196 10.73 -0.25 31.78
CA GLN A 196 10.87 1.14 32.19
C GLN A 196 11.13 1.19 33.70
N ASN A 197 12.18 1.92 34.11
CA ASN A 197 12.63 2.01 35.51
C ASN A 197 12.86 0.64 36.16
N LEU A 198 13.59 -0.26 35.46
CA LEU A 198 13.87 -1.65 35.87
C LEU A 198 12.64 -2.57 36.00
N SER A 199 11.43 -2.06 35.77
CA SER A 199 10.19 -2.83 35.83
C SER A 199 9.67 -3.16 34.44
N GLN A 200 9.11 -4.36 34.28
CA GLN A 200 8.33 -4.70 33.11
C GLN A 200 6.99 -3.98 33.15
N ARG A 201 6.58 -3.43 32.02
CA ARG A 201 5.32 -2.71 31.81
C ARG A 201 4.59 -3.33 30.63
N THR A 202 3.26 -3.28 30.67
CA THR A 202 2.38 -3.79 29.61
C THR A 202 1.23 -2.84 29.42
N ALA A 203 0.78 -2.66 28.18
CA ALA A 203 -0.44 -1.92 27.88
C ALA A 203 -1.09 -2.42 26.59
N GLU A 204 -2.41 -2.26 26.51
CA GLU A 204 -3.19 -2.60 25.33
C GLU A 204 -3.31 -1.39 24.38
N TYR A 205 -3.17 -1.66 23.09
CA TYR A 205 -3.28 -0.69 21.99
C TYR A 205 -4.21 -1.25 20.93
N TYR A 206 -4.94 -0.39 20.23
CA TYR A 206 -5.53 -0.72 18.94
C TYR A 206 -4.57 -0.31 17.83
N SER A 207 -4.47 -1.13 16.78
CA SER A 207 -3.70 -0.80 15.57
C SER A 207 -4.58 -0.93 14.33
N PHE A 208 -4.58 0.09 13.48
CA PHE A 208 -5.34 0.11 12.23
C PHE A 208 -4.76 1.17 11.28
N THR A 209 -5.20 1.17 10.03
CA THR A 209 -4.82 2.18 9.04
C THR A 209 -5.73 3.40 9.14
N VAL A 210 -5.14 4.59 9.08
CA VAL A 210 -5.85 5.88 9.00
C VAL A 210 -5.37 6.67 7.80
N VAL A 211 -6.18 7.61 7.34
CA VAL A 211 -5.84 8.47 6.20
C VAL A 211 -5.24 9.78 6.70
N ASN A 212 -4.05 10.13 6.23
CA ASN A 212 -3.49 11.49 6.37
C ASN A 212 -4.04 12.39 5.27
N THR A 213 -4.94 13.30 5.64
CA THR A 213 -5.61 14.20 4.69
C THR A 213 -4.78 15.43 4.36
N THR A 214 -3.83 15.83 5.21
CA THR A 214 -2.99 17.02 4.94
C THR A 214 -2.16 16.85 3.68
N GLN A 215 -1.64 15.65 3.45
CA GLN A 215 -0.85 15.34 2.25
C GLN A 215 -1.72 15.08 1.01
N SER A 216 -3.02 14.89 1.19
CA SER A 216 -3.97 14.84 0.07
C SER A 216 -4.41 16.22 -0.41
N LEU A 217 -4.29 17.24 0.44
CA LEU A 217 -4.85 18.57 0.18
C LEU A 217 -4.00 19.42 -0.76
N SER A 218 -2.79 18.98 -1.13
CA SER A 218 -2.00 19.67 -2.16
C SER A 218 -2.64 19.63 -3.56
N PHE A 219 -3.68 18.82 -3.80
CA PHE A 219 -4.36 18.74 -5.10
C PHE A 219 -5.83 19.17 -5.12
N CYS A 220 -6.42 19.55 -3.98
CA CYS A 220 -7.88 19.73 -3.88
C CYS A 220 -8.31 21.13 -3.35
N PHE A 221 -7.51 22.18 -3.58
CA PHE A 221 -7.90 23.56 -3.20
C PHE A 221 -8.64 24.34 -4.29
N LEU A 222 -9.05 23.69 -5.38
CA LEU A 222 -10.01 24.26 -6.33
C LEU A 222 -10.95 23.15 -6.76
N MET A 223 -12.16 23.09 -6.21
CA MET A 223 -13.39 22.78 -6.94
C MET A 223 -14.62 22.80 -6.01
N PHE A 224 -15.72 23.31 -6.56
CA PHE A 224 -16.91 23.80 -5.88
C PHE A 224 -17.89 22.71 -5.47
N SER A 225 -18.49 22.90 -4.28
CA SER A 225 -19.89 22.68 -3.89
C SER A 225 -20.81 21.86 -4.82
N VAL A 226 -21.11 20.60 -4.45
CA VAL A 226 -22.49 20.03 -4.51
C VAL A 226 -22.62 18.96 -3.41
N GLU A 227 -23.76 18.98 -2.71
CA GLU A 227 -24.13 18.05 -1.65
C GLU A 227 -24.27 16.61 -2.16
N PHE A 228 -23.92 15.64 -1.32
CA PHE A 228 -23.94 14.19 -1.55
C PHE A 228 -22.67 13.58 -2.18
N THR A 229 -21.53 13.76 -1.50
CA THR A 229 -20.32 12.95 -1.73
C THR A 229 -20.12 12.05 -0.51
N GLN A 230 -20.19 10.74 -0.71
CA GLN A 230 -19.55 9.81 0.22
C GLN A 230 -18.05 10.12 0.15
N TYR A 231 -17.57 10.92 1.11
CA TYR A 231 -16.17 11.31 1.22
C TYR A 231 -15.34 10.05 1.45
N PHE A 232 -14.79 9.49 0.38
CA PHE A 232 -13.56 8.74 0.47
C PHE A 232 -12.51 9.79 0.73
N ALA A 233 -12.04 9.88 1.97
CA ALA A 233 -10.93 10.75 2.27
C ALA A 233 -9.75 10.26 1.47
N GLU A 234 -9.38 11.04 0.47
CA GLU A 234 -8.16 10.84 -0.26
C GLU A 234 -7.02 11.21 0.68
N GLY A 235 -5.95 10.42 0.63
CA GLY A 235 -4.79 10.67 1.46
C GLY A 235 -3.96 9.44 1.67
N GLN A 236 -2.91 9.65 2.43
CA GLN A 236 -1.89 8.66 2.63
C GLN A 236 -2.29 7.70 3.75
N ASP A 237 -2.26 6.40 3.48
CA ASP A 237 -2.50 5.36 4.49
C ASP A 237 -1.36 5.32 5.51
N VAL A 238 -1.70 5.47 6.77
CA VAL A 238 -0.76 5.51 7.90
C VAL A 238 -1.16 4.44 8.90
N VAL A 239 -0.21 3.59 9.31
CA VAL A 239 -0.43 2.72 10.47
C VAL A 239 -0.50 3.57 11.73
N PHE A 240 -1.62 3.49 12.43
CA PHE A 240 -1.91 4.24 13.63
C PHE A 240 -2.14 3.29 14.80
N PHE A 241 -1.44 3.56 15.89
CA PHE A 241 -1.64 2.92 17.18
C PHE A 241 -2.26 3.90 18.14
N ILE A 242 -3.28 3.44 18.86
CA ILE A 242 -3.87 4.21 19.95
C ILE A 242 -3.99 3.35 21.20
N GLN A 243 -3.53 3.88 22.33
CA GLN A 243 -3.69 3.21 23.61
C GLN A 243 -5.18 3.01 23.89
N LYS A 244 -5.56 1.78 24.29
CA LYS A 244 -6.96 1.38 24.48
C LYS A 244 -7.77 2.37 25.32
N GLU A 245 -7.22 2.80 26.45
CA GLU A 245 -7.85 3.74 27.39
C GLU A 245 -8.11 5.14 26.80
N LEU A 246 -7.42 5.50 25.71
CA LEU A 246 -7.57 6.79 25.02
C LEU A 246 -8.53 6.73 23.81
N TRP A 247 -9.04 5.54 23.50
CA TRP A 247 -9.91 5.27 22.36
C TRP A 247 -11.29 4.74 22.74
N ASP A 248 -11.37 3.98 23.83
CA ASP A 248 -12.58 3.32 24.27
C ASP A 248 -13.73 4.33 24.39
N SER A 249 -14.83 4.11 23.66
CA SER A 249 -15.93 5.07 23.53
C SER A 249 -16.59 5.43 24.85
N ASP A 250 -16.38 4.59 25.87
CA ASP A 250 -16.90 4.74 27.22
C ASP A 250 -15.87 5.38 28.18
N SER A 251 -14.67 5.71 27.69
CA SER A 251 -13.60 6.31 28.47
C SER A 251 -13.87 7.78 28.78
N THR A 252 -13.73 8.13 30.06
CA THR A 252 -13.83 9.51 30.56
C THR A 252 -12.46 10.18 30.72
N ALA A 253 -11.38 9.55 30.24
CA ALA A 253 -10.04 10.08 30.39
C ALA A 253 -9.89 11.45 29.70
N ASP A 254 -9.20 12.39 30.35
CA ASP A 254 -8.94 13.73 29.81
C ASP A 254 -8.19 13.71 28.47
N ASN A 255 -7.45 12.61 28.22
CA ASN A 255 -6.64 12.41 27.03
C ASN A 255 -7.35 11.60 25.93
N HIS A 256 -8.65 11.31 26.09
CA HIS A 256 -9.42 10.57 25.08
C HIS A 256 -9.44 11.32 23.74
N ILE A 257 -9.45 10.60 22.61
CA ILE A 257 -9.34 11.23 21.28
C ILE A 257 -10.41 12.31 21.03
N SER A 258 -11.63 12.11 21.55
CA SER A 258 -12.72 13.08 21.43
C SER A 258 -12.49 14.41 22.15
N LYS A 259 -11.50 14.47 23.07
CA LYS A 259 -11.09 15.69 23.77
C LYS A 259 -10.05 16.50 23.01
N ILE A 260 -9.33 15.86 22.09
CA ILE A 260 -8.21 16.47 21.38
C ILE A 260 -8.40 16.56 19.86
N ALA A 261 -9.44 15.92 19.33
CA ALA A 261 -9.78 15.93 17.93
C ALA A 261 -11.28 16.15 17.74
N THR A 262 -11.64 16.99 16.78
CA THR A 262 -13.03 17.24 16.42
C THR A 262 -13.55 16.09 15.58
N LYS A 263 -14.77 15.62 15.87
CA LYS A 263 -15.44 14.63 15.06
C LYS A 263 -16.14 15.32 13.89
N ASN A 264 -15.83 14.91 12.66
CA ASN A 264 -16.47 15.44 11.45
C ASN A 264 -17.83 14.76 11.17
N ALA A 265 -18.54 15.28 10.17
CA ALA A 265 -19.87 14.81 9.79
C ALA A 265 -19.90 13.32 9.38
N ASN A 266 -18.77 12.78 8.91
CA ASN A 266 -18.62 11.39 8.48
C ASN A 266 -18.27 10.44 9.64
N GLY A 267 -18.15 10.98 10.86
CA GLY A 267 -17.84 10.19 12.03
C GLY A 267 -16.36 9.84 12.19
N TYR A 268 -15.44 10.60 11.59
CA TYR A 268 -14.01 10.49 11.85
C TYR A 268 -13.56 11.61 12.79
N TYR A 269 -12.57 11.33 13.63
CA TYR A 269 -11.84 12.33 14.39
C TYR A 269 -10.73 12.89 13.51
N GLU A 270 -10.67 14.22 13.38
CA GLU A 270 -9.60 14.95 12.70
C GLU A 270 -8.47 15.20 13.68
N LEU A 271 -7.60 14.20 13.82
CA LEU A 271 -6.50 14.22 14.78
C LEU A 271 -5.30 14.93 14.17
N LYS A 272 -5.03 16.14 14.67
CA LYS A 272 -3.83 16.89 14.30
C LYS A 272 -2.59 16.24 14.93
N MET A 273 -1.56 16.03 14.12
CA MET A 273 -0.25 15.56 14.53
C MET A 273 0.50 16.70 15.18
N ASP A 274 0.78 16.56 16.47
CA ASP A 274 1.48 17.54 17.27
C ASP A 274 2.30 16.85 18.36
N VAL A 275 2.82 17.65 19.30
CA VAL A 275 3.64 17.20 20.43
C VAL A 275 2.97 16.16 21.34
N LYS A 276 1.66 15.92 21.24
CA LYS A 276 0.92 14.89 22.00
C LYS A 276 1.00 13.52 21.33
N SER A 277 1.30 13.47 20.04
CA SER A 277 1.51 12.25 19.28
C SER A 277 2.99 11.90 19.25
N GLN A 278 3.25 10.60 19.14
CA GLN A 278 4.58 10.08 18.87
C GLN A 278 4.59 9.30 17.56
N TYR A 279 5.77 9.02 17.04
CA TYR A 279 5.91 8.21 15.84
C TYR A 279 7.10 7.26 15.96
N GLY A 280 7.01 6.16 15.23
CA GLY A 280 8.17 5.36 14.87
C GLY A 280 8.44 5.44 13.37
N GLN A 281 9.64 5.05 12.97
CA GLN A 281 10.07 5.07 11.57
C GLN A 281 10.98 3.90 11.28
N VAL A 282 10.94 3.40 10.05
CA VAL A 282 11.68 2.21 9.60
C VAL A 282 13.17 2.45 9.61
N ASP A 283 13.57 3.61 9.14
CA ASP A 283 14.96 3.92 8.95
C ASP A 283 15.27 5.36 9.38
N LYS A 284 16.57 5.65 9.40
CA LYS A 284 17.10 6.98 9.73
C LYS A 284 16.76 8.04 8.67
N THR A 285 16.21 7.64 7.52
CA THR A 285 15.79 8.55 6.44
C THR A 285 14.34 9.01 6.60
N GLY A 286 13.61 8.47 7.58
CA GLY A 286 12.24 8.85 7.89
C GLY A 286 11.17 8.09 7.10
N LYS A 287 11.56 7.05 6.35
CA LYS A 287 10.59 6.22 5.59
C LYS A 287 9.83 5.27 6.52
N GLY A 288 8.62 4.87 6.09
CA GLY A 288 7.74 3.94 6.81
C GLY A 288 7.32 4.46 8.18
N ARG A 289 6.98 5.75 8.26
CA ARG A 289 6.55 6.37 9.51
C ARG A 289 5.15 5.90 9.89
N TRP A 290 4.99 5.53 11.15
CA TRP A 290 3.72 5.16 11.76
C TRP A 290 3.54 5.94 13.05
N VAL A 291 2.29 6.12 13.46
CA VAL A 291 1.93 7.05 14.53
C VAL A 291 1.42 6.31 15.75
N VAL A 292 1.75 6.84 16.93
CA VAL A 292 1.27 6.37 18.23
C VAL A 292 0.63 7.52 18.98
N TYR A 293 -0.60 7.32 19.40
CA TYR A 293 -1.27 8.17 20.37
C TYR A 293 -1.43 7.44 21.71
N HIS A 294 -0.70 7.88 22.73
CA HIS A 294 -0.65 7.25 24.05
C HIS A 294 -0.13 8.20 25.13
N ASP A 295 -0.21 7.76 26.39
CA ASP A 295 0.41 8.45 27.51
C ASP A 295 1.94 8.57 27.33
N LYS A 296 2.44 9.80 27.20
CA LYS A 296 3.86 10.15 27.02
C LYS A 296 4.74 9.80 28.22
N GLY A 297 4.16 9.53 29.39
CA GLY A 297 4.89 8.96 30.52
C GLY A 297 5.41 7.55 30.24
N ARG A 298 4.89 6.89 29.19
CA ARG A 298 5.33 5.56 28.73
C ARG A 298 6.44 5.73 27.70
N THR A 299 7.51 4.97 27.87
CA THR A 299 8.66 5.00 26.95
C THR A 299 8.91 3.62 26.33
N PRO A 300 7.95 3.06 25.57
CA PRO A 300 8.19 1.85 24.81
C PRO A 300 9.17 2.13 23.65
N PHE A 301 10.00 1.14 23.34
CA PHE A 301 10.84 1.16 22.15
C PHE A 301 10.01 0.92 20.88
N GLN A 302 10.41 1.52 19.77
CA GLN A 302 9.70 1.44 18.49
C GLN A 302 9.53 -0.01 18.00
N HIS A 303 10.58 -0.85 18.12
CA HIS A 303 10.52 -2.26 17.72
C HIS A 303 9.39 -3.05 18.37
N ARG A 304 8.89 -2.63 19.55
CA ARG A 304 7.80 -3.35 20.24
C ARG A 304 6.48 -3.24 19.50
N PHE A 305 6.21 -2.12 18.84
CA PHE A 305 5.00 -1.93 18.05
C PHE A 305 5.11 -2.66 16.72
N VAL A 306 6.24 -2.53 16.03
CA VAL A 306 6.54 -3.31 14.82
C VAL A 306 6.38 -4.80 15.10
N LYS A 307 7.01 -5.30 16.16
CA LYS A 307 6.90 -6.69 16.61
C LYS A 307 5.46 -7.11 16.83
N SER A 308 4.60 -6.24 17.37
CA SER A 308 3.18 -6.54 17.59
C SER A 308 2.34 -6.57 16.31
N LEU A 309 2.74 -5.83 15.27
CA LEU A 309 2.16 -5.99 13.94
C LEU A 309 2.49 -7.39 13.47
N VAL A 310 3.79 -7.71 13.36
CA VAL A 310 4.25 -8.98 12.80
C VAL A 310 3.75 -10.18 13.60
N HIS A 311 3.83 -10.21 14.94
CA HIS A 311 3.44 -11.36 15.79
C HIS A 311 1.96 -11.76 15.71
N ASN A 312 1.07 -10.81 15.43
CA ASN A 312 -0.38 -11.07 15.42
C ASN A 312 -0.92 -11.28 14.00
N THR A 313 -0.12 -11.06 12.95
CA THR A 313 -0.40 -11.48 11.57
C THR A 313 0.20 -12.85 11.23
N VAL A 314 0.81 -13.55 12.19
CA VAL A 314 1.44 -14.86 11.94
C VAL A 314 0.46 -16.02 12.05
N GLU A 315 -0.58 -16.03 11.22
CA GLU A 315 -1.11 -17.31 10.76
C GLU A 315 -0.49 -17.71 9.42
N SER A 316 0.16 -16.79 8.68
CA SER A 316 0.85 -17.13 7.44
C SER A 316 2.09 -16.26 7.16
N ALA A 317 3.11 -16.86 6.51
CA ALA A 317 4.32 -16.19 6.04
C ALA A 317 4.03 -15.02 5.07
N VAL A 318 2.89 -15.10 4.41
CA VAL A 318 2.29 -14.13 3.49
C VAL A 318 2.06 -12.79 4.21
N GLN A 319 1.27 -12.75 5.28
CA GLN A 319 0.99 -11.51 6.02
C GLN A 319 2.22 -10.90 6.71
N ALA A 320 3.20 -11.72 7.09
CA ALA A 320 4.48 -11.23 7.62
C ALA A 320 5.30 -10.46 6.55
N GLN A 321 5.27 -10.90 5.28
CA GLN A 321 5.91 -10.19 4.17
C GLN A 321 5.21 -8.86 3.85
N ALA A 322 3.88 -8.81 3.95
CA ALA A 322 3.11 -7.58 3.76
C ALA A 322 3.56 -6.47 4.72
N VAL A 323 3.59 -6.80 6.02
CA VAL A 323 4.02 -5.89 7.07
C VAL A 323 5.50 -5.53 6.91
N ALA A 324 6.36 -6.49 6.57
CA ALA A 324 7.76 -6.22 6.30
C ALA A 324 7.95 -5.27 5.12
N GLY A 325 7.21 -5.46 4.02
CA GLY A 325 7.24 -4.61 2.84
C GLY A 325 6.77 -3.18 3.14
N TYR A 326 5.67 -3.03 3.88
CA TYR A 326 5.19 -1.71 4.35
C TYR A 326 6.24 -1.02 5.21
N LEU A 327 6.92 -1.79 6.05
CA LEU A 327 8.01 -1.32 6.90
C LEU A 327 9.35 -1.28 6.16
N GLY A 328 9.41 -1.30 4.82
CA GLY A 328 10.67 -1.19 4.06
C GLY A 328 11.72 -2.27 4.37
N ILE A 329 11.34 -3.35 5.04
CA ILE A 329 12.20 -4.48 5.40
C ILE A 329 12.26 -5.42 4.19
N LYS A 330 13.45 -5.53 3.58
CA LYS A 330 13.70 -6.50 2.52
C LYS A 330 13.83 -7.90 3.13
N VAL A 331 12.85 -8.77 2.88
CA VAL A 331 12.91 -10.17 3.28
C VAL A 331 13.42 -10.98 2.09
N GLY A 332 14.56 -11.66 2.24
CA GLY A 332 15.08 -12.61 1.23
C GLY A 332 14.19 -13.85 1.13
N GLY A 333 14.21 -14.53 -0.02
CA GLY A 333 13.37 -15.70 -0.29
C GLY A 333 13.47 -16.77 0.80
N GLY A 334 12.38 -16.96 1.54
CA GLY A 334 12.31 -17.75 2.77
C GLY A 334 12.16 -16.84 3.99
N VAL A 335 10.92 -16.59 4.42
CA VAL A 335 10.63 -15.72 5.56
C VAL A 335 11.02 -16.40 6.86
N ASP A 336 12.22 -16.14 7.38
CA ASP A 336 12.49 -16.41 8.79
C ASP A 336 11.94 -15.25 9.63
N PHE A 337 10.80 -15.51 10.28
CA PHE A 337 10.18 -14.57 11.20
C PHE A 337 11.14 -14.10 12.31
N LYS A 338 12.06 -14.96 12.75
CA LYS A 338 13.08 -14.58 13.73
C LYS A 338 14.04 -13.54 13.15
N GLU A 339 14.34 -13.59 11.86
CA GLU A 339 15.17 -12.58 11.20
C GLU A 339 14.43 -11.25 11.06
N ILE A 340 13.12 -11.25 10.74
CA ILE A 340 12.32 -10.01 10.72
C ILE A 340 12.25 -9.39 12.12
N VAL A 341 11.98 -10.20 13.16
CA VAL A 341 11.93 -9.70 14.54
C VAL A 341 13.29 -9.21 15.01
N LYS A 342 14.37 -9.94 14.70
CA LYS A 342 15.73 -9.55 15.06
C LYS A 342 16.16 -8.29 14.33
N LEU A 343 15.88 -8.18 13.03
CA LEU A 343 16.11 -6.96 12.26
C LEU A 343 15.29 -5.80 12.82
N ALA A 344 14.04 -6.03 13.23
CA ALA A 344 13.25 -5.01 13.89
C ALA A 344 13.87 -4.59 15.24
N GLU A 345 14.39 -5.53 16.03
CA GLU A 345 15.08 -5.23 17.29
C GLU A 345 16.40 -4.47 17.06
N ASP A 346 17.17 -4.83 16.03
CA ASP A 346 18.46 -4.23 15.68
C ASP A 346 18.31 -2.85 14.97
N THR A 347 17.24 -2.68 14.18
CA THR A 347 16.99 -1.45 13.40
C THR A 347 16.21 -0.41 14.21
N PHE A 348 15.28 -0.85 15.07
CA PHE A 348 14.36 0.02 15.82
C PHE A 348 14.65 -0.02 17.33
N GLY A 349 15.93 -0.06 17.69
CA GLY A 349 16.41 0.01 19.07
C GLY A 349 16.12 1.33 19.79
N ASP A 350 15.58 2.32 19.08
CA ASP A 350 15.26 3.65 19.60
C ASP A 350 13.87 3.72 20.25
N TYR A 351 13.70 4.71 21.14
CA TYR A 351 12.41 5.10 21.66
C TYR A 351 11.57 5.78 20.57
N LEU A 352 10.25 5.78 20.75
CA LEU A 352 9.35 6.59 19.94
C LEU A 352 9.80 8.06 19.92
N HIS A 353 9.69 8.70 18.75
CA HIS A 353 9.98 10.12 18.58
C HIS A 353 8.74 10.97 18.82
N THR A 354 8.92 12.23 19.19
CA THR A 354 7.82 13.20 19.34
C THR A 354 7.80 14.11 18.12
N PHE A 355 6.63 14.51 17.63
CA PHE A 355 6.52 15.55 16.62
C PHE A 355 6.94 16.90 17.22
N ASN A 356 7.77 17.66 16.49
CA ASN A 356 8.26 18.97 16.92
C ASN A 356 7.51 20.11 16.25
#